data_AF-R6MM36-F1
#
_entry.id   AF-R6MM36-F1
#
_cell.length_a   1.000
_cell.length_b   1.000
_cell.length_c   1.000
_cell.angle_alpha   90.00
_cell.angle_beta   90.00
_cell.angle_gamma   90.00
#
_symmetry.space_group_name_H-M   'P 1'
#
loop_
_entity.id
_entity.type
_entity.pdbx_description
1 polymer ?
#
loop_
_entity_poly.entity_id
_entity_poly.type
_entity_poly.pdbx_seq_one_letter_code
_entity_poly.pdbx_strand_id
1 'polypeptide(L)' 'MPEKTEVWYEAWLDEKNRIVSFHEIPDSQYYSTDDHTFWQRILRMILTGYRVQ' A
#
# COMPACT_ATOMS: atom_id res chain seq x y z
N MET A 1 7.68 4.76 29.18
CA MET A 1 8.01 4.42 27.78
C MET A 1 6.72 4.56 27.00
N PRO A 2 6.61 5.40 25.96
CA PRO A 2 5.37 5.47 25.20
C PRO A 2 5.16 4.12 24.52
N GLU A 3 3.97 3.57 24.70
CA GLU A 3 3.46 2.42 23.95
C GLU A 3 3.53 2.78 22.46
N LYS A 4 4.44 2.16 21.72
CA LYS A 4 4.45 2.28 20.26
C LYS A 4 3.19 1.58 19.78
N THR A 5 2.16 2.34 19.50
CA THR A 5 0.99 1.85 18.77
C THR A 5 1.52 1.37 17.42
N GLU A 6 1.53 0.05 17.20
CA GLU A 6 1.91 -0.51 15.90
C GLU A 6 0.83 -0.11 14.88
N VAL A 7 1.16 0.84 14.02
CA VAL A 7 0.25 1.30 12.98
C VAL A 7 0.37 0.36 11.79
N TRP A 8 -0.75 -0.25 11.43
CA TRP A 8 -0.91 -1.05 10.24
C TRP A 8 -1.64 -0.24 9.17
N TYR A 9 -1.18 -0.37 7.94
CA TYR A 9 -1.82 0.24 6.78
C TYR A 9 -2.20 -0.83 5.78
N GLU A 10 -3.24 -0.53 5.00
CA GLU A 10 -3.73 -1.41 3.95
C GLU A 10 -3.89 -0.66 2.63
N ALA A 11 -3.73 -1.40 1.53
CA ALA A 11 -3.93 -0.93 0.18
C ALA A 11 -4.33 -2.09 -0.74
N TRP A 12 -4.90 -1.72 -1.88
CA TRP A 12 -5.29 -2.59 -2.97
C TRP A 12 -4.37 -2.31 -4.17
N LEU A 13 -3.68 -3.34 -4.62
CA LEU A 13 -2.66 -3.27 -5.67
C LEU A 13 -3.23 -3.85 -6.96
N ASP A 14 -3.49 -3.00 -7.94
CA ASP A 14 -3.91 -3.39 -9.28
C ASP A 14 -2.70 -3.41 -10.20
N GLU A 15 -2.14 -4.61 -10.42
CA GLU A 15 -0.97 -4.79 -11.29
C GLU A 15 -1.28 -4.52 -12.76
N LYS A 16 -2.52 -4.78 -13.20
CA LYS A 16 -2.94 -4.65 -14.60
C LYS A 16 -2.99 -3.17 -15.01
N ASN A 17 -3.57 -2.33 -14.17
CA ASN A 17 -3.70 -0.90 -14.42
C ASN A 17 -2.55 -0.09 -13.80
N ARG A 18 -1.68 -0.75 -13.01
CA ARG A 18 -0.59 -0.14 -12.24
C ARG A 18 -1.13 0.93 -11.29
N ILE A 19 -2.11 0.55 -10.47
CA ILE A 19 -2.74 1.44 -9.48
C ILE A 19 -2.49 0.89 -8.08
N VAL A 20 -2.16 1.78 -7.15
CA VAL A 20 -2.25 1.56 -5.71
C VAL A 20 -3.46 2.35 -5.22
N SER A 21 -4.37 1.71 -4.51
CA SER A 21 -5.56 2.35 -3.93
C SER A 21 -5.61 2.14 -2.43
N PHE A 22 -6.02 3.18 -1.70
CA PHE A 22 -6.31 3.07 -0.26
C PHE A 22 -7.78 2.75 0.03
N HIS A 23 -8.55 2.48 -1.02
CA HIS A 23 -9.91 1.98 -0.98
C HIS A 23 -9.98 0.67 -1.77
N GLU A 24 -10.93 -0.20 -1.43
CA GLU A 24 -11.13 -1.47 -2.12
C GLU A 24 -11.40 -1.29 -3.62
N ILE A 25 -10.66 -2.06 -4.43
CA ILE A 25 -10.90 -2.19 -5.87
C ILE A 25 -11.11 -3.68 -6.18
N PRO A 26 -12.16 -4.06 -6.92
CA PRO A 26 -12.35 -5.45 -7.37
C PRO A 26 -11.15 -5.95 -8.18
N ASP A 27 -10.88 -7.25 -8.12
CA ASP A 27 -9.80 -7.93 -8.87
C ASP A 27 -8.37 -7.39 -8.60
N SER A 28 -8.18 -6.66 -7.49
CA SER A 28 -6.88 -6.19 -7.04
C SER A 28 -6.35 -7.04 -5.88
N GLN A 29 -5.04 -6.97 -5.65
CA GLN A 29 -4.40 -7.67 -4.55
C GLN A 29 -4.46 -6.84 -3.26
N TYR A 30 -5.08 -7.38 -2.22
CA TYR A 30 -5.00 -6.79 -0.88
C TYR A 30 -3.58 -6.90 -0.30
N TYR A 31 -3.10 -5.80 0.28
CA TYR A 31 -1.78 -5.70 0.91
C TYR A 31 -1.91 -4.93 2.23
N SER A 32 -1.42 -5.51 3.32
CA SER A 32 -1.40 -4.87 4.64
C SER A 32 -0.15 -5.23 5.42
N THR A 33 0.50 -4.24 6.03
CA THR A 33 1.73 -4.41 6.81
C THR A 33 1.97 -3.20 7.74
N ASP A 34 3.06 -3.24 8.52
CA ASP A 34 3.46 -2.15 9.41
C ASP A 34 3.88 -0.88 8.63
N ASP A 35 3.73 0.28 9.26
CA ASP A 35 4.03 1.61 8.71
C ASP A 35 5.31 1.68 7.86
N HIS A 36 6.44 1.20 8.38
CA HIS A 36 7.71 1.35 7.68
C HIS A 36 7.77 0.48 6.42
N THR A 37 7.40 -0.80 6.56
CA THR A 37 7.38 -1.75 5.44
C THR A 37 6.37 -1.31 4.39
N PHE A 38 5.22 -0.79 4.82
CA PHE A 38 4.13 -0.37 3.95
C PHE A 38 4.58 0.76 3.03
N TRP A 39 5.04 1.89 3.59
CA TRP A 39 5.42 3.04 2.78
C TRP A 39 6.62 2.76 1.88
N GLN A 40 7.58 1.94 2.32
CA GLN A 40 8.69 1.52 1.45
C GLN A 40 8.19 0.77 0.20
N ARG A 41 7.23 -0.14 0.36
CA ARG A 41 6.63 -0.87 -0.77
C ARG A 41 5.87 0.07 -1.70
N ILE A 42 4.99 0.92 -1.15
CA ILE A 42 4.19 1.86 -1.94
C ILE A 42 5.07 2.82 -2.74
N LEU A 43 6.09 3.42 -2.11
CA LEU A 43 7.04 4.31 -2.78
C LEU A 43 7.76 3.61 -3.93
N ARG A 44 8.20 2.36 -3.74
CA ARG A 44 8.86 1.59 -4.80
C ARG A 44 7.93 1.35 -5.99
N MET A 45 6.65 1.07 -5.75
CA MET A 45 5.67 0.89 -6.82
C MET A 45 5.46 2.18 -7.61
N ILE A 46 5.33 3.32 -6.93
CA ILE A 46 5.20 4.64 -7.57
C ILE A 46 6.43 4.94 -8.43
N LEU A 47 7.64 4.70 -7.91
CA LEU A 47 8.89 4.91 -8.65
C LEU A 47 9.00 4.00 -9.90
N THR A 48 8.35 2.84 -9.89
CA THR A 48 8.25 1.94 -11.07
C THR A 48 7.09 2.28 -12.01
N GLY A 49 6.34 3.35 -11.74
CA GLY A 49 5.30 3.87 -12.63
C GLY A 49 3.86 3.52 -12.22
N TYR A 50 3.63 3.07 -10.99
CA TYR A 50 2.27 2.96 -10.46
C TYR A 50 1.71 4.35 -10.11
N ARG A 51 0.39 4.50 -10.24
CA ARG A 51 -0.36 5.68 -9.84
C ARG A 51 -1.08 5.41 -8.51
N VAL A 52 -1.32 6.46 -7.74
CA VAL A 52 -2.12 6.38 -6.51
C VAL A 52 -3.54 6.88 -6.80
N GLN A 53 -4.55 6.17 -6.29
CA GLN A 53 -5.97 6.51 -6.41
C GLN A 53 -6.67 6.47 -5.05
#